data_AF-A0A0Q1AX79-F1
#
_entry.id   AF-A0A0Q1AX79-F1
#
_cell.length_a   1.000
_cell.length_b   1.000
_cell.length_c   1.000
_cell.angle_alpha   90.00
_cell.angle_beta   90.00
_cell.angle_gamma   90.00
#
_symmetry.space_group_name_H-M   'P 1'
#
loop_
_entity.id
_entity.type
_entity.pdbx_description
1 polymer ?
#
loop_
_entity_poly.entity_id
_entity_poly.type
_entity_poly.pdbx_seq_one_letter_code
_entity_poly.pdbx_strand_id
1 'polypeptide(L)'
;MNEEIQNKLRSLPAVDKLLTNEQIQKLTEKYGVSLVTFSIRETLEDARKKILAGKKSKTLIQIVNEIEEKIKDITEPSLKPVINATGIVLHTNLSRAPLGLSIFRSMKSIIQGYSNLEFDLKTGKRGQRNDHIKNLLKYITSAEDAVVVNNNAAAVLLCLITFAKGKEVIISRGELIEIGGSFRIPDIMKSSGAKMVEVGTTNRTRLSDYENAITPKTRIIFKAHKSNYEIKGFSEEVEIRDLVNLAHKNNLLMIYDIGSGLLKKPEGLKLENEPDVRNSITDGADIVSFSGDKLLGGPQAGIIVGKKTLIGKLRKSPLMRVLRVGKLTMSGLINVVSAYLEDSSLVNDIPIFEMLNRSQTELRSMAEELQEKFSNKNIVAEIIPSKARVGGGTLPGLEIDSFAVKLVSSGKERNFAEKIFKKLLNNNRPVLGILREGNLLFDVQSLFKEDLTQLVEIVSTVLKTDSTS
;
A
#
# COMPACT_ATOMS: atom_id res chain seq x y z
N MET A 1 49.94 8.69 -16.85
CA MET A 1 48.63 8.26 -17.42
C MET A 1 48.90 7.78 -18.83
N ASN A 2 48.42 6.59 -19.23
CA ASN A 2 48.68 6.02 -20.56
C ASN A 2 48.26 7.02 -21.65
N GLU A 3 49.13 7.31 -22.61
CA GLU A 3 48.92 8.26 -23.71
C GLU A 3 47.63 7.95 -24.50
N GLU A 4 47.29 6.66 -24.59
CA GLU A 4 46.05 6.18 -25.17
C GLU A 4 44.79 6.61 -24.39
N ILE A 5 44.88 6.68 -23.05
CA ILE A 5 43.78 7.15 -22.18
C ILE A 5 43.62 8.67 -22.31
N GLN A 6 44.73 9.42 -22.39
CA GLN A 6 44.68 10.87 -22.62
C GLN A 6 44.03 11.22 -23.96
N ASN A 7 44.37 10.50 -25.03
CA ASN A 7 43.78 10.71 -26.35
C ASN A 7 42.27 10.39 -26.36
N LYS A 8 41.83 9.33 -25.66
CA LYS A 8 40.40 8.99 -25.50
C LYS A 8 39.63 10.04 -24.68
N LEU A 9 40.25 10.67 -23.68
CA LEU A 9 39.59 11.74 -22.91
C LEU A 9 39.43 13.03 -23.73
N ARG A 10 40.44 13.37 -24.54
CA ARG A 10 40.39 14.53 -25.45
C ARG A 10 39.35 14.37 -26.57
N SER A 11 38.97 13.13 -26.90
CA SER A 11 37.97 12.87 -27.93
C SER A 11 36.52 13.09 -27.47
N LEU A 12 36.28 13.32 -26.17
CA LEU A 12 34.94 13.64 -25.67
C LEU A 12 34.52 15.04 -26.15
N PRO A 13 33.29 15.21 -26.66
CA PRO A 13 32.82 16.51 -27.13
C PRO A 13 32.66 17.50 -25.97
N ALA A 14 32.94 18.78 -26.25
CA ALA A 14 32.61 19.87 -25.33
C ALA A 14 31.09 20.02 -25.19
N VAL A 15 30.65 20.55 -24.04
CA VAL A 15 29.22 20.79 -23.75
C VAL A 15 28.60 21.69 -24.83
N ASP A 16 29.26 22.79 -25.18
CA ASP A 16 28.75 23.74 -26.19
C ASP A 16 28.58 23.08 -27.56
N LYS A 17 29.50 22.17 -27.93
CA LYS A 17 29.40 21.40 -29.18
C LYS A 17 28.19 20.46 -29.17
N LEU A 18 27.88 19.84 -28.03
CA LEU A 18 26.68 19.02 -27.89
C LEU A 18 25.40 19.86 -27.94
N LEU A 19 25.40 21.05 -27.35
CA LEU A 19 24.25 21.98 -27.40
C LEU A 19 23.94 22.48 -28.82
N THR A 20 24.92 22.47 -29.74
CA THR A 20 24.69 22.76 -31.17
C THR A 20 24.19 21.57 -31.99
N ASN A 21 24.10 20.37 -31.41
CA ASN A 21 23.59 19.20 -32.12
C ASN A 21 22.07 19.29 -32.30
N GLU A 22 21.56 19.02 -33.51
CA GLU A 22 20.13 19.16 -33.84
C GLU A 22 19.20 18.34 -32.93
N GLN A 23 19.57 17.11 -32.57
CA GLN A 23 18.78 16.27 -31.65
C GLN A 23 18.75 16.88 -30.24
N ILE A 24 19.89 17.37 -29.77
CA ILE A 24 20.01 18.03 -28.45
C ILE A 24 19.28 19.38 -28.43
N GLN A 25 19.24 20.12 -29.55
CA GLN A 25 18.47 21.36 -29.66
C GLN A 25 16.97 21.09 -29.53
N LYS A 26 16.44 20.06 -30.19
CA LYS A 26 15.04 19.61 -30.02
C LYS A 26 14.72 19.26 -28.56
N LEU A 27 15.65 18.57 -27.88
CA LEU A 27 15.51 18.28 -26.45
C LEU A 27 15.56 19.56 -25.59
N THR A 28 16.38 20.54 -25.98
CA THR A 28 16.51 21.84 -25.29
C THR A 28 15.23 22.67 -25.40
N GLU A 29 14.61 22.70 -26.58
CA GLU A 29 13.31 23.35 -26.80
C GLU A 29 12.21 22.70 -25.97
N LYS A 30 12.20 21.37 -25.87
CA LYS A 30 11.16 20.62 -25.15
C LYS A 30 11.31 20.65 -23.64
N TYR A 31 12.53 20.52 -23.12
CA TYR A 31 12.81 20.26 -21.70
C TYR A 31 13.57 21.40 -21.01
N GLY A 32 13.98 22.42 -21.76
CA GLY A 32 14.73 23.57 -21.25
C GLY A 32 16.24 23.31 -21.15
N VAL A 33 17.01 24.37 -21.39
CA VAL A 33 18.48 24.33 -21.46
C VAL A 33 19.14 23.84 -20.17
N SER A 34 18.55 24.13 -19.01
CA SER A 34 19.12 23.75 -17.71
C SER A 34 19.20 22.23 -17.54
N LEU A 35 18.10 21.52 -17.81
CA LEU A 35 18.03 20.06 -17.70
C LEU A 35 18.90 19.37 -18.75
N VAL A 36 18.90 19.87 -19.99
CA VAL A 36 19.73 19.31 -21.06
C VAL A 36 21.22 19.49 -20.73
N THR A 37 21.62 20.66 -20.27
CA THR A 37 23.01 20.93 -19.85
C THR A 37 23.43 20.05 -18.68
N PHE A 38 22.56 19.87 -17.68
CA PHE A 38 22.79 18.94 -16.57
C PHE A 38 23.01 17.50 -17.08
N SER A 39 22.14 17.02 -17.97
CA SER A 39 22.19 15.67 -18.53
C SER A 39 23.45 15.45 -19.39
N ILE A 40 23.85 16.45 -20.18
CA ILE A 40 25.12 16.43 -20.92
C ILE A 40 26.30 16.27 -19.96
N ARG A 41 26.37 17.07 -18.89
CA ARG A 41 27.48 17.03 -17.94
C ARG A 41 27.57 15.68 -17.25
N GLU A 42 26.46 15.15 -16.76
CA GLU A 42 26.40 13.82 -16.13
C GLU A 42 26.83 12.70 -17.10
N THR A 43 26.35 12.72 -18.36
CA THR A 43 26.76 11.72 -19.36
C THR A 43 28.25 11.80 -19.69
N LEU A 44 28.81 13.01 -19.80
CA LEU A 44 30.23 13.20 -20.06
C LEU A 44 31.09 12.79 -18.85
N GLU A 45 30.66 13.05 -17.62
CA GLU A 45 31.34 12.58 -16.41
C GLU A 45 31.36 11.04 -16.32
N ASP A 46 30.23 10.39 -16.61
CA ASP A 46 30.17 8.92 -16.66
C ASP A 46 31.06 8.34 -17.77
N ALA A 47 31.13 9.01 -18.93
CA ALA A 47 32.03 8.64 -20.01
C ALA A 47 33.50 8.80 -19.59
N ARG A 48 33.87 9.90 -18.92
CA ARG A 48 35.22 10.13 -18.36
C ARG A 48 35.62 9.02 -17.38
N LYS A 49 34.76 8.69 -16.41
CA LYS A 49 35.00 7.60 -15.45
C LYS A 49 35.22 6.26 -16.14
N LYS A 50 34.41 5.93 -17.15
CA LYS A 50 34.55 4.68 -17.94
C LYS A 50 35.87 4.63 -18.70
N ILE A 51 36.30 5.73 -19.33
CA ILE A 51 37.59 5.81 -20.05
C ILE A 51 38.77 5.67 -19.09
N LEU A 52 38.72 6.33 -17.92
CA LEU A 52 39.75 6.20 -16.88
C LEU A 52 39.88 4.76 -16.35
N ALA A 53 38.76 4.02 -16.30
CA ALA A 53 38.72 2.60 -15.95
C ALA A 53 39.12 1.66 -17.12
N GLY A 54 39.67 2.19 -18.22
CA GLY A 54 40.15 1.40 -19.37
C GLY A 54 39.07 0.92 -20.34
N LYS A 55 37.81 1.38 -20.21
CA LYS A 55 36.75 1.01 -21.16
C LYS A 55 36.87 1.81 -22.47
N LYS A 56 36.28 1.28 -23.54
CA LYS A 56 36.25 1.94 -24.86
C LYS A 56 35.50 3.28 -24.79
N SER A 57 36.01 4.27 -25.53
CA SER A 57 35.33 5.56 -25.72
C SER A 57 34.05 5.37 -26.53
N LYS A 58 33.04 6.19 -26.25
CA LYS A 58 31.74 6.16 -26.94
C LYS A 58 31.75 7.07 -28.14
N THR A 59 30.97 6.73 -29.16
CA THR A 59 30.75 7.60 -30.32
C THR A 59 29.85 8.78 -29.94
N LEU A 60 29.86 9.85 -30.75
CA LEU A 60 28.97 11.00 -30.54
C LEU A 60 27.49 10.56 -30.50
N ILE A 61 27.09 9.66 -31.39
CA ILE A 61 25.73 9.12 -31.45
C ILE A 61 25.37 8.40 -30.14
N GLN A 62 26.27 7.58 -29.61
CA GLN A 62 26.05 6.89 -28.32
C GLN A 62 25.92 7.89 -27.17
N ILE A 63 26.73 8.96 -27.16
CA ILE A 63 26.65 10.02 -26.15
C ILE A 63 25.31 10.76 -26.24
N VAL A 64 24.87 11.12 -27.45
CA VAL A 64 23.58 11.80 -27.67
C VAL A 64 22.41 10.92 -27.23
N ASN A 65 22.40 9.63 -27.60
CA ASN A 65 21.37 8.70 -27.16
C ASN A 65 21.35 8.54 -25.63
N GLU A 66 22.51 8.49 -24.97
CA GLU A 66 22.55 8.43 -23.50
C GLU A 66 22.10 9.72 -22.83
N ILE A 67 22.33 10.87 -23.45
CA ILE A 67 21.77 12.15 -22.97
C ILE A 67 20.24 12.11 -23.08
N GLU A 68 19.70 11.62 -24.19
CA GLU A 68 18.26 11.47 -24.38
C GLU A 68 17.64 10.52 -23.34
N GLU A 69 18.25 9.34 -23.12
CA GLU A 69 17.79 8.40 -22.09
C GLU A 69 17.88 9.01 -20.68
N LYS A 70 18.95 9.73 -20.34
CA LYS A 70 19.02 10.44 -19.03
C LYS A 70 17.94 11.50 -18.88
N ILE A 71 17.66 12.27 -19.93
CA ILE A 71 16.59 13.27 -19.91
C ILE A 71 15.25 12.57 -19.71
N LYS A 72 15.02 11.45 -20.41
CA LYS A 72 13.83 10.63 -20.27
C LYS A 72 13.68 10.08 -18.85
N ASP A 73 14.74 9.53 -18.26
CA ASP A 73 14.74 9.03 -16.88
C ASP A 73 14.41 10.11 -15.84
N ILE A 74 14.83 11.35 -16.08
CA ILE A 74 14.53 12.49 -15.18
C ILE A 74 13.11 13.03 -15.41
N THR A 75 12.62 13.03 -16.64
CA THR A 75 11.37 13.70 -17.02
C THR A 75 10.16 12.78 -17.01
N GLU A 76 10.35 11.48 -17.15
CA GLU A 76 9.30 10.50 -16.96
C GLU A 76 9.01 10.29 -15.47
N PRO A 77 7.72 10.33 -15.06
CA PRO A 77 7.36 9.98 -13.69
C PRO A 77 7.80 8.56 -13.36
N SER A 78 8.60 8.39 -12.32
CA SER A 78 8.95 7.07 -11.80
C SER A 78 7.75 6.38 -11.12
N LEU A 79 6.82 7.17 -10.56
CA LEU A 79 5.53 6.70 -10.07
C LEU A 79 4.51 6.69 -11.22
N LYS A 80 4.11 5.49 -11.66
CA LYS A 80 3.19 5.26 -12.78
C LYS A 80 1.93 4.51 -12.32
N PRO A 81 0.75 4.73 -12.93
CA PRO A 81 -0.39 3.86 -12.74
C PRO A 81 -0.08 2.47 -13.31
N VAL A 82 -0.47 1.42 -12.60
CA VAL A 82 -0.22 0.01 -12.97
C VAL A 82 -1.55 -0.72 -13.07
N ILE A 83 -1.73 -1.52 -14.12
CA ILE A 83 -2.86 -2.44 -14.23
C ILE A 83 -2.55 -3.68 -13.40
N ASN A 84 -3.35 -3.93 -12.37
CA ASN A 84 -3.16 -5.06 -11.44
C ASN A 84 -3.96 -6.29 -11.89
N ALA A 85 -3.29 -7.26 -12.51
CA ALA A 85 -3.86 -8.53 -12.93
C ALA A 85 -3.29 -9.72 -12.14
N THR A 86 -2.91 -9.48 -10.88
CA THR A 86 -2.28 -10.49 -10.02
C THR A 86 -3.28 -11.33 -9.22
N GLY A 87 -4.54 -10.90 -9.14
CA GLY A 87 -5.53 -11.48 -8.24
C GLY A 87 -5.30 -11.10 -6.78
N ILE A 88 -4.40 -10.16 -6.48
CA ILE A 88 -4.17 -9.62 -5.14
C ILE A 88 -4.87 -8.27 -5.02
N VAL A 89 -5.93 -8.19 -4.20
CA VAL A 89 -6.76 -6.97 -4.08
C VAL A 89 -6.01 -5.85 -3.36
N LEU A 90 -5.51 -6.10 -2.15
CA LEU A 90 -4.68 -5.21 -1.34
C LEU A 90 -3.20 -5.51 -1.58
N HIS A 91 -2.71 -5.08 -2.73
CA HIS A 91 -1.33 -5.32 -3.13
C HIS A 91 -0.40 -4.28 -2.49
N THR A 92 0.42 -4.68 -1.52
CA THR A 92 1.32 -3.78 -0.78
C THR A 92 2.26 -2.98 -1.68
N ASN A 93 2.83 -3.61 -2.72
CA ASN A 93 3.73 -2.93 -3.66
C ASN A 93 3.00 -2.01 -4.67
N LEU A 94 1.68 -2.16 -4.83
CA LEU A 94 0.87 -1.35 -5.75
C LEU A 94 -0.03 -0.36 -5.00
N SER A 95 0.46 0.14 -3.86
CA SER A 95 -0.21 1.17 -3.04
C SER A 95 -1.51 0.73 -2.33
N ARG A 96 -1.70 -0.57 -2.09
CA ARG A 96 -2.81 -1.14 -1.29
C ARG A 96 -4.20 -0.80 -1.85
N ALA A 97 -5.05 -0.11 -1.09
CA ALA A 97 -6.43 0.18 -1.46
C ALA A 97 -6.51 1.33 -2.48
N PRO A 98 -7.01 1.09 -3.70
CA PRO A 98 -7.34 2.17 -4.62
C PRO A 98 -8.57 2.95 -4.12
N LEU A 99 -8.61 4.24 -4.43
CA LEU A 99 -9.72 5.12 -4.06
C LEU A 99 -10.81 5.08 -5.13
N GLY A 100 -12.07 4.93 -4.73
CA GLY A 100 -13.21 4.96 -5.64
C GLY A 100 -13.38 6.30 -6.35
N LEU A 101 -13.90 6.27 -7.58
CA LEU A 101 -14.07 7.48 -8.40
C LEU A 101 -15.08 8.46 -7.78
N SER A 102 -16.17 7.95 -7.19
CA SER A 102 -17.15 8.77 -6.46
C SER A 102 -16.50 9.51 -5.29
N ILE A 103 -15.73 8.79 -4.48
CA ILE A 103 -14.96 9.33 -3.35
C ILE A 103 -13.97 10.40 -3.84
N PHE A 104 -13.17 10.10 -4.88
CA PHE A 104 -12.21 11.05 -5.44
C PHE A 104 -12.89 12.33 -5.94
N ARG A 105 -14.04 12.21 -6.62
CA ARG A 105 -14.82 13.36 -7.08
C ARG A 105 -15.31 14.22 -5.92
N SER A 106 -15.79 13.61 -4.84
CA SER A 106 -16.25 14.32 -3.63
C SER A 106 -15.14 15.10 -2.92
N MET A 107 -13.88 14.68 -3.06
CA MET A 107 -12.74 15.40 -2.50
C MET A 107 -12.37 16.66 -3.31
N LYS A 108 -12.70 16.71 -4.60
CA LYS A 108 -12.17 17.71 -5.54
C LYS A 108 -12.33 19.15 -5.06
N SER A 109 -13.51 19.53 -4.58
CA SER A 109 -13.81 20.89 -4.12
C SER A 109 -12.99 21.29 -2.88
N ILE A 110 -12.81 20.36 -1.92
CA ILE A 110 -12.03 20.56 -0.70
C ILE A 110 -10.53 20.70 -1.03
N ILE A 111 -10.06 19.93 -2.00
CA ILE A 111 -8.64 19.88 -2.36
C ILE A 111 -8.21 21.07 -3.22
N GLN A 112 -9.02 21.47 -4.21
CA GLN A 112 -8.67 22.56 -5.13
C GLN A 112 -8.64 23.94 -4.46
N GLY A 113 -9.46 24.17 -3.43
CA GLY A 113 -9.58 25.48 -2.78
C GLY A 113 -9.09 25.53 -1.33
N TYR A 114 -9.40 26.65 -0.67
CA TYR A 114 -9.38 26.75 0.78
C TYR A 114 -10.46 25.85 1.39
N SER A 115 -10.24 25.42 2.63
CA SER A 115 -11.20 24.60 3.36
C SER A 115 -11.17 24.98 4.83
N ASN A 116 -12.25 24.66 5.56
CA ASN A 116 -12.38 24.88 6.99
C ASN A 116 -11.66 23.80 7.83
N LEU A 117 -10.58 23.20 7.30
CA LEU A 117 -9.87 22.08 7.93
C LEU A 117 -9.46 22.35 9.39
N GLU A 118 -9.03 23.57 9.71
CA GLU A 118 -8.73 24.01 11.08
C GLU A 118 -9.49 25.29 11.45
N PHE A 119 -10.64 25.53 10.83
CA PHE A 119 -11.48 26.70 11.09
C PHE A 119 -12.90 26.26 11.41
N ASP A 120 -13.40 26.65 12.57
CA ASP A 120 -14.77 26.36 12.98
C ASP A 120 -15.71 27.45 12.44
N LEU A 121 -16.59 27.06 11.53
CA LEU A 121 -17.56 27.96 10.89
C LEU A 121 -18.61 28.49 11.86
N LYS A 122 -18.89 27.79 12.98
CA LYS A 122 -19.87 28.24 13.97
C LYS A 122 -19.32 29.34 14.86
N THR A 123 -18.03 29.26 15.22
CA THR A 123 -17.40 30.19 16.15
C THR A 123 -16.53 31.25 15.46
N GLY A 124 -16.19 31.07 14.18
CA GLY A 124 -15.28 31.93 13.44
C GLY A 124 -13.83 31.87 13.94
N LYS A 125 -13.46 30.81 14.68
CA LYS A 125 -12.16 30.65 15.34
C LYS A 125 -11.44 29.40 14.86
N ARG A 126 -10.19 29.23 15.31
CA ARG A 126 -9.42 28.01 15.05
C ARG A 126 -10.11 26.78 15.64
N GLY A 127 -10.37 25.79 14.79
CA GLY A 127 -10.93 24.48 15.16
C GLY A 127 -9.90 23.35 15.11
N GLN A 128 -10.30 22.14 15.50
CA GLN A 128 -9.45 20.95 15.39
C GLN A 128 -9.82 20.11 14.16
N ARG A 129 -8.84 19.75 13.35
CA ARG A 129 -9.08 18.95 12.14
C ARG A 129 -9.73 17.58 12.38
N ASN A 130 -9.48 16.97 13.54
CA ASN A 130 -10.08 15.67 13.89
C ASN A 130 -11.59 15.79 14.17
N ASP A 131 -12.11 17.00 14.42
CA ASP A 131 -13.53 17.21 14.68
C ASP A 131 -14.40 16.85 13.46
N HIS A 132 -13.84 16.95 12.25
CA HIS A 132 -14.54 16.67 10.99
C HIS A 132 -14.90 15.19 10.81
N ILE A 133 -14.16 14.26 11.43
CA ILE A 133 -14.35 12.81 11.24
C ILE A 133 -14.77 12.08 12.53
N LYS A 134 -14.48 12.65 13.71
CA LYS A 134 -14.67 11.94 15.00
C LYS A 134 -16.09 11.42 15.21
N ASN A 135 -17.12 12.20 14.85
CA ASN A 135 -18.51 11.80 15.10
C ASN A 135 -18.93 10.61 14.24
N LEU A 136 -18.44 10.58 13.00
CA LEU A 136 -18.69 9.49 12.08
C LEU A 136 -17.98 8.20 12.53
N LEU A 137 -16.71 8.30 12.94
CA LEU A 137 -15.98 7.16 13.51
C LEU A 137 -16.65 6.64 14.78
N LYS A 138 -17.10 7.51 15.69
CA LYS A 138 -17.84 7.10 16.89
C LYS A 138 -19.10 6.31 16.54
N TYR A 139 -19.89 6.82 15.60
CA TYR A 139 -21.11 6.15 15.16
C TYR A 139 -20.83 4.77 14.56
N ILE A 140 -19.84 4.66 13.67
CA ILE A 140 -19.53 3.40 12.98
C ILE A 140 -18.87 2.39 13.92
N THR A 141 -17.99 2.83 14.80
CA THR A 141 -17.17 1.92 15.64
C THR A 141 -17.73 1.67 17.03
N SER A 142 -18.81 2.37 17.42
CA SER A 142 -19.34 2.39 18.79
C SER A 142 -18.37 2.93 19.84
N ALA A 143 -17.21 3.48 19.45
CA ALA A 143 -16.28 4.09 20.37
C ALA A 143 -16.80 5.43 20.91
N GLU A 144 -16.33 5.81 22.10
CA GLU A 144 -16.69 7.09 22.70
C GLU A 144 -16.02 8.28 21.98
N ASP A 145 -14.82 8.07 21.42
CA ASP A 145 -14.08 9.10 20.72
C ASP A 145 -13.01 8.55 19.76
N ALA A 146 -12.45 9.42 18.91
CA ALA A 146 -11.45 9.05 17.91
C ALA A 146 -10.39 10.12 17.63
N VAL A 147 -9.22 9.70 17.13
CA VAL A 147 -8.16 10.57 16.61
C VAL A 147 -7.46 9.92 15.41
N VAL A 148 -7.02 10.74 14.45
CA VAL A 148 -6.32 10.29 13.24
C VAL A 148 -4.88 10.82 13.21
N VAL A 149 -3.94 9.94 12.86
CA VAL A 149 -2.50 10.20 12.69
C VAL A 149 -1.99 9.62 11.36
N ASN A 150 -0.72 9.87 11.03
CA ASN A 150 -0.13 9.60 9.72
C ASN A 150 -0.32 8.16 9.18
N ASN A 151 -0.09 7.16 10.01
CA ASN A 151 -0.25 5.74 9.68
C ASN A 151 -0.44 4.93 10.97
N ASN A 152 -0.78 3.64 10.85
CA ASN A 152 -1.01 2.82 12.04
C ASN A 152 0.25 2.61 12.91
N ALA A 153 1.44 2.62 12.31
CA ALA A 153 2.69 2.58 13.07
C ALA A 153 2.82 3.79 14.02
N ALA A 154 2.49 4.98 13.52
CA ALA A 154 2.40 6.20 14.32
C ALA A 154 1.31 6.10 15.40
N ALA A 155 0.19 5.41 15.12
CA ALA A 155 -0.89 5.21 16.08
C ALA A 155 -0.43 4.35 17.27
N VAL A 156 0.19 3.20 16.99
CA VAL A 156 0.76 2.31 18.01
C VAL A 156 1.84 3.04 18.82
N LEU A 157 2.79 3.71 18.14
CA LEU A 157 3.84 4.49 18.80
C LEU A 157 3.26 5.56 19.74
N LEU A 158 2.26 6.32 19.27
CA LEU A 158 1.62 7.37 20.06
C LEU A 158 0.92 6.81 21.30
N CYS A 159 0.23 5.67 21.18
CA CYS A 159 -0.40 5.00 22.31
C CYS A 159 0.64 4.57 23.35
N LEU A 160 1.69 3.87 22.91
CA LEU A 160 2.71 3.35 23.81
C LEU A 160 3.50 4.46 24.53
N ILE A 161 3.88 5.54 23.82
CA ILE A 161 4.54 6.70 24.44
C ILE A 161 3.63 7.36 25.48
N THR A 162 2.34 7.49 25.17
CA THR A 162 1.40 8.20 26.05
C THR A 162 1.07 7.41 27.32
N PHE A 163 0.99 6.08 27.22
CA PHE A 163 0.44 5.26 28.31
C PHE A 163 1.46 4.31 28.97
N ALA A 164 2.60 4.03 28.34
CA ALA A 164 3.57 3.06 28.85
C ALA A 164 5.04 3.47 28.77
N LYS A 165 5.38 4.74 28.53
CA LYS A 165 6.78 5.19 28.60
C LYS A 165 7.40 4.88 29.97
N GLY A 166 8.47 4.08 29.99
CA GLY A 166 9.14 3.61 31.20
C GLY A 166 8.34 2.59 32.02
N LYS A 167 7.28 2.01 31.46
CA LYS A 167 6.38 1.03 32.11
C LYS A 167 6.27 -0.24 31.27
N GLU A 168 5.69 -1.28 31.85
CA GLU A 168 5.62 -2.60 31.23
C GLU A 168 4.37 -2.77 30.36
N VAL A 169 4.57 -3.38 29.19
CA VAL A 169 3.54 -3.74 28.21
C VAL A 169 3.65 -5.22 27.95
N ILE A 170 2.61 -5.97 28.31
CA ILE A 170 2.57 -7.43 28.12
C ILE A 170 2.02 -7.74 26.73
N ILE A 171 2.68 -8.62 25.99
CA ILE A 171 2.29 -9.06 24.64
C ILE A 171 2.68 -10.52 24.40
N SER A 172 1.86 -11.26 23.66
CA SER A 172 2.17 -12.63 23.22
C SER A 172 3.40 -12.66 22.30
N ARG A 173 4.29 -13.65 22.48
CA ARG A 173 5.41 -13.89 21.54
C ARG A 173 4.93 -14.16 20.12
N GLY A 174 3.79 -14.82 19.95
CA GLY A 174 3.13 -15.04 18.66
C GLY A 174 2.56 -13.77 18.02
N GLU A 175 2.66 -12.61 18.65
CA GLU A 175 2.13 -11.34 18.14
C GLU A 175 3.25 -10.32 17.85
N LEU A 176 4.52 -10.73 17.93
CA LEU A 176 5.70 -9.91 17.59
C LEU A 176 5.94 -9.87 16.08
N ILE A 177 5.01 -9.23 15.38
CA ILE A 177 4.94 -9.27 13.92
C ILE A 177 5.88 -8.27 13.23
N GLU A 178 6.28 -8.62 12.01
CA GLU A 178 6.95 -7.74 11.06
C GLU A 178 6.06 -7.56 9.82
N ILE A 179 5.76 -6.31 9.45
CA ILE A 179 4.92 -5.97 8.29
C ILE A 179 5.72 -5.07 7.33
N GLY A 180 5.72 -5.43 6.04
CA GLY A 180 6.28 -4.58 4.99
C GLY A 180 7.78 -4.29 5.10
N GLY A 181 8.54 -5.18 5.76
CA GLY A 181 10.00 -5.18 5.82
C GLY A 181 10.66 -4.14 6.74
N SER A 182 9.89 -3.26 7.38
CA SER A 182 10.45 -2.20 8.26
C SER A 182 9.63 -1.91 9.51
N PHE A 183 8.35 -2.28 9.54
CA PHE A 183 7.54 -2.16 10.74
C PHE A 183 7.63 -3.44 11.55
N ARG A 184 8.25 -3.36 12.73
CA ARG A 184 8.36 -4.46 13.70
C ARG A 184 7.79 -3.98 15.02
N ILE A 185 6.81 -4.70 15.57
CA ILE A 185 6.21 -4.36 16.87
C ILE A 185 7.29 -4.19 17.96
N PRO A 186 8.31 -5.07 18.07
CA PRO A 186 9.41 -4.88 19.03
C PRO A 186 10.16 -3.55 18.88
N ASP A 187 10.45 -3.13 17.65
CA ASP A 187 11.22 -1.89 17.40
C ASP A 187 10.40 -0.64 17.72
N ILE A 188 9.09 -0.68 17.46
CA ILE A 188 8.16 0.39 17.83
C ILE A 188 7.99 0.47 19.35
N MET A 189 7.83 -0.68 20.02
CA MET A 189 7.78 -0.74 21.48
C MET A 189 9.06 -0.19 22.11
N LYS A 190 10.23 -0.60 21.61
CA LYS A 190 11.52 -0.05 22.04
C LYS A 190 11.61 1.46 21.82
N SER A 191 11.22 1.94 20.64
CA SER A 191 11.26 3.38 20.29
C SER A 191 10.29 4.22 21.13
N SER A 192 9.20 3.62 21.62
CA SER A 192 8.25 4.28 22.52
C SER A 192 8.81 4.51 23.93
N GLY A 193 9.90 3.83 24.29
CA GLY A 193 10.40 3.76 25.66
C GLY A 193 9.58 2.87 26.60
N ALA A 194 8.61 2.11 26.06
CA ALA A 194 7.92 1.06 26.81
C ALA A 194 8.82 -0.16 26.99
N LYS A 195 8.67 -0.85 28.12
CA LYS A 195 9.33 -2.12 28.40
C LYS A 195 8.42 -3.25 27.95
N MET A 196 8.75 -3.90 26.84
CA MET A 196 8.04 -5.06 26.36
C MET A 196 8.26 -6.25 27.31
N VAL A 197 7.17 -6.93 27.67
CA VAL A 197 7.14 -8.16 28.46
C VAL A 197 6.47 -9.22 27.62
N GLU A 198 7.28 -10.08 27.02
CA GLU A 198 6.81 -11.13 26.13
C GLU A 198 6.35 -12.36 26.91
N VAL A 199 5.17 -12.89 26.58
CA VAL A 199 4.56 -14.05 27.25
C VAL A 199 4.19 -15.17 26.28
N GLY A 200 3.99 -16.37 26.82
CA GLY A 200 3.66 -17.56 26.04
C GLY A 200 4.80 -18.00 25.11
N THR A 201 4.42 -18.64 24.02
CA THR A 201 5.31 -19.14 22.96
C THR A 201 4.83 -18.66 21.59
N THR A 202 5.59 -18.93 20.53
CA THR A 202 5.23 -18.51 19.17
C THR A 202 3.87 -19.03 18.74
N ASN A 203 3.61 -20.32 18.96
CA ASN A 203 2.38 -20.98 18.51
C ASN A 203 1.29 -21.01 19.58
N ARG A 204 1.63 -21.02 20.88
CA ARG A 204 0.68 -21.15 21.99
C ARG A 204 0.89 -20.08 23.05
N THR A 205 -0.17 -19.31 23.31
CA THR A 205 -0.23 -18.38 24.43
C THR A 205 -1.56 -18.56 25.14
N ARG A 206 -1.52 -18.69 26.47
CA ARG A 206 -2.68 -18.86 27.34
C ARG A 206 -2.91 -17.63 28.20
N LEU A 207 -4.13 -17.52 28.74
CA LEU A 207 -4.47 -16.43 29.66
C LEU A 207 -3.55 -16.40 30.90
N SER A 208 -3.16 -17.57 31.41
CA SER A 208 -2.23 -17.68 32.55
C SER A 208 -0.84 -17.12 32.26
N ASP A 209 -0.37 -17.16 31.00
CA ASP A 209 0.91 -16.56 30.62
C ASP A 209 0.88 -15.03 30.81
N TYR A 210 -0.26 -14.40 30.49
CA TYR A 210 -0.48 -12.98 30.75
C TYR A 210 -0.61 -12.70 32.25
N GLU A 211 -1.43 -13.46 32.97
CA GLU A 211 -1.69 -13.25 34.41
C GLU A 211 -0.39 -13.32 35.23
N ASN A 212 0.45 -14.32 34.98
CA ASN A 212 1.72 -14.52 35.68
C ASN A 212 2.76 -13.43 35.40
N ALA A 213 2.63 -12.68 34.30
CA ALA A 213 3.56 -11.62 33.92
C ALA A 213 3.19 -10.24 34.47
N ILE A 214 2.04 -10.10 35.14
CA ILE A 214 1.59 -8.83 35.71
C ILE A 214 2.47 -8.45 36.91
N THR A 215 2.99 -7.22 36.88
CA THR A 215 3.76 -6.63 37.97
C THR A 215 3.21 -5.24 38.34
N PRO A 216 3.64 -4.62 39.44
CA PRO A 216 3.28 -3.24 39.75
C PRO A 216 3.69 -2.21 38.67
N LYS A 217 4.64 -2.57 37.78
CA LYS A 217 5.09 -1.72 36.67
C LYS A 217 4.25 -1.90 35.40
N THR A 218 3.41 -2.93 35.32
CA THR A 218 2.53 -3.18 34.17
C THR A 218 1.49 -2.08 34.03
N ARG A 219 1.25 -1.66 32.79
CA ARG A 219 0.23 -0.66 32.47
C ARG A 219 -0.68 -1.05 31.32
N ILE A 220 -0.19 -1.89 30.40
CA ILE A 220 -0.92 -2.27 29.20
C ILE A 220 -0.83 -3.78 29.02
N ILE A 221 -1.96 -4.40 28.73
CA ILE A 221 -2.02 -5.65 27.96
C ILE A 221 -2.24 -5.24 26.50
N PHE A 222 -1.30 -5.61 25.65
CA PHE A 222 -1.30 -5.24 24.24
C PHE A 222 -1.54 -6.49 23.40
N LYS A 223 -2.49 -6.42 22.49
CA LYS A 223 -2.76 -7.45 21.49
C LYS A 223 -2.44 -6.91 20.09
N ALA A 224 -1.81 -7.71 19.24
CA ALA A 224 -1.62 -7.39 17.83
C ALA A 224 -2.26 -8.47 16.93
N HIS A 225 -3.07 -8.05 15.95
CA HIS A 225 -3.62 -8.99 14.96
C HIS A 225 -2.54 -9.48 14.00
N LYS A 226 -2.53 -10.79 13.72
CA LYS A 226 -1.60 -11.44 12.79
C LYS A 226 -2.05 -11.24 11.34
N SER A 227 -1.98 -10.00 10.87
CA SER A 227 -2.65 -9.62 9.62
C SER A 227 -1.90 -10.01 8.34
N ASN A 228 -0.64 -10.45 8.42
CA ASN A 228 0.17 -10.79 7.24
C ASN A 228 0.73 -12.21 7.23
N TYR A 229 0.42 -13.02 8.24
CA TYR A 229 0.77 -14.43 8.28
C TYR A 229 -0.21 -15.20 9.18
N GLU A 230 -0.23 -16.52 9.05
CA GLU A 230 -1.02 -17.40 9.90
C GLU A 230 -0.14 -18.54 10.44
N ILE A 231 -0.45 -19.02 11.64
CA ILE A 231 0.22 -20.17 12.25
C ILE A 231 -0.72 -21.37 12.10
N LYS A 232 -0.31 -22.39 11.33
CA LYS A 232 -1.06 -23.64 11.16
C LYS A 232 -0.50 -24.74 12.05
N GLY A 233 -1.36 -25.63 12.52
CA GLY A 233 -1.01 -26.76 13.39
C GLY A 233 -1.46 -26.54 14.84
N PHE A 234 -0.67 -26.99 15.81
CA PHE A 234 -0.97 -26.82 17.23
C PHE A 234 -0.74 -25.38 17.69
N SER A 235 -1.73 -24.52 17.45
CA SER A 235 -1.74 -23.14 17.92
C SER A 235 -2.82 -22.87 18.96
N GLU A 236 -2.58 -21.89 19.82
CA GLU A 236 -3.51 -21.44 20.88
C GLU A 236 -3.32 -19.94 21.05
N GLU A 237 -4.41 -19.18 21.05
CA GLU A 237 -4.41 -17.73 21.17
C GLU A 237 -5.50 -17.31 22.17
N VAL A 238 -5.23 -16.25 22.92
CA VAL A 238 -6.19 -15.72 23.89
C VAL A 238 -7.15 -14.75 23.19
N GLU A 239 -8.44 -14.99 23.37
CA GLU A 239 -9.52 -14.15 22.88
C GLU A 239 -9.49 -12.76 23.52
N ILE A 240 -9.92 -11.74 22.76
CA ILE A 240 -9.87 -10.35 23.22
C ILE A 240 -10.68 -10.12 24.50
N ARG A 241 -11.84 -10.76 24.63
CA ARG A 241 -12.71 -10.63 25.83
C ARG A 241 -12.02 -11.10 27.10
N ASP A 242 -11.25 -12.18 27.03
CA ASP A 242 -10.52 -12.70 28.19
C ASP A 242 -9.37 -11.77 28.59
N LEU A 243 -8.67 -11.19 27.61
CA LEU A 243 -7.64 -10.18 27.87
C LEU A 243 -8.21 -8.89 28.44
N VAL A 244 -9.38 -8.45 27.95
CA VAL A 244 -10.11 -7.29 28.51
C VAL A 244 -10.45 -7.54 29.98
N ASN A 245 -11.05 -8.69 30.28
CA ASN A 245 -11.42 -9.07 31.65
C ASN A 245 -10.19 -9.09 32.57
N LEU A 246 -9.09 -9.70 32.12
CA LEU A 246 -7.83 -9.74 32.87
C LEU A 246 -7.25 -8.33 33.08
N ALA A 247 -7.25 -7.49 32.06
CA ALA A 247 -6.75 -6.12 32.13
C ALA A 247 -7.55 -5.29 33.14
N HIS A 248 -8.89 -5.30 33.04
CA HIS A 248 -9.75 -4.50 33.91
C HIS A 248 -9.73 -5.00 35.36
N LYS A 249 -9.71 -6.31 35.59
CA LYS A 249 -9.53 -6.90 36.93
C LYS A 249 -8.26 -6.39 37.63
N ASN A 250 -7.22 -6.07 36.86
CA ASN A 250 -5.93 -5.61 37.37
C ASN A 250 -5.69 -4.10 37.17
N ASN A 251 -6.71 -3.31 36.81
CA ASN A 251 -6.59 -1.88 36.52
C ASN A 251 -5.55 -1.53 35.43
N LEU A 252 -5.42 -2.39 34.41
CA LEU A 252 -4.57 -2.20 33.24
C LEU A 252 -5.39 -1.75 32.03
N LEU A 253 -4.73 -1.14 31.05
CA LEU A 253 -5.35 -0.82 29.77
C LEU A 253 -5.27 -2.01 28.82
N MET A 254 -6.36 -2.28 28.10
CA MET A 254 -6.37 -3.17 26.95
C MET A 254 -6.24 -2.37 25.65
N ILE A 255 -5.10 -2.51 24.96
CA ILE A 255 -4.88 -1.90 23.64
C ILE A 255 -4.82 -3.00 22.59
N TYR A 256 -5.67 -2.90 21.58
CA TYR A 256 -5.70 -3.84 20.46
C TYR A 256 -5.29 -3.15 19.14
N ASP A 257 -4.14 -3.53 18.60
CA ASP A 257 -3.77 -3.20 17.24
C ASP A 257 -4.36 -4.21 16.25
N ILE A 258 -5.51 -3.88 15.65
CA ILE A 258 -6.14 -4.70 14.61
C ILE A 258 -5.37 -4.59 13.30
N GLY A 259 -4.79 -3.42 13.03
CA GLY A 259 -3.97 -3.17 11.85
C GLY A 259 -4.72 -3.14 10.51
N SER A 260 -5.68 -4.03 10.25
CA SER A 260 -6.36 -4.24 8.96
C SER A 260 -7.38 -3.17 8.60
N GLY A 261 -8.00 -2.53 9.59
CA GLY A 261 -8.91 -1.42 9.37
C GLY A 261 -10.32 -1.79 8.94
N LEU A 262 -10.74 -3.04 9.13
CA LEU A 262 -12.15 -3.41 8.97
C LEU A 262 -12.99 -2.76 10.07
N LEU A 263 -13.78 -1.73 9.73
CA LEU A 263 -14.52 -0.96 10.74
C LEU A 263 -15.67 -1.74 11.37
N LYS A 264 -16.47 -2.38 10.52
CA LYS A 264 -17.56 -3.30 10.85
C LYS A 264 -17.57 -4.39 9.79
N LYS A 265 -18.04 -5.59 10.12
CA LYS A 265 -18.23 -6.66 9.13
C LYS A 265 -19.40 -6.29 8.20
N PRO A 266 -19.17 -6.17 6.89
CA PRO A 266 -20.27 -6.02 5.93
C PRO A 266 -21.02 -7.33 5.75
N GLU A 267 -22.33 -7.25 5.55
CA GLU A 267 -23.17 -8.42 5.27
C GLU A 267 -22.82 -9.06 3.92
N GLY A 268 -22.82 -10.39 3.85
CA GLY A 268 -22.60 -11.15 2.60
C GLY A 268 -21.15 -11.28 2.12
N LEU A 269 -20.19 -10.63 2.77
CA LEU A 269 -18.77 -10.73 2.41
C LEU A 269 -18.02 -11.76 3.26
N LYS A 270 -17.09 -12.48 2.61
CA LYS A 270 -16.25 -13.53 3.23
C LYS A 270 -15.15 -12.94 4.14
N LEU A 271 -15.52 -12.15 5.14
CA LEU A 271 -14.61 -11.52 6.12
C LEU A 271 -14.93 -11.94 7.56
N GLU A 272 -15.62 -13.06 7.74
CA GLU A 272 -16.13 -13.53 9.03
C GLU A 272 -15.04 -13.72 10.10
N ASN A 273 -13.88 -14.24 9.70
CA ASN A 273 -12.77 -14.51 10.60
C ASN A 273 -11.84 -13.30 10.83
N GLU A 274 -12.09 -12.18 10.14
CA GLU A 274 -11.29 -10.97 10.36
C GLU A 274 -11.84 -10.19 11.56
N PRO A 275 -10.98 -9.78 12.52
CA PRO A 275 -11.40 -8.89 13.58
C PRO A 275 -11.80 -7.53 13.01
N ASP A 276 -12.91 -7.00 13.49
CA ASP A 276 -13.38 -5.66 13.16
C ASP A 276 -13.33 -4.74 14.38
N VAL A 277 -13.23 -3.44 14.09
CA VAL A 277 -13.05 -2.39 15.10
C VAL A 277 -14.28 -2.29 16.00
N ARG A 278 -15.49 -2.34 15.45
CA ARG A 278 -16.74 -2.22 16.20
C ARG A 278 -16.86 -3.31 17.26
N ASN A 279 -16.68 -4.58 16.86
CA ASN A 279 -16.77 -5.69 17.80
C ASN A 279 -15.65 -5.63 18.84
N SER A 280 -14.43 -5.27 18.47
CA SER A 280 -13.32 -5.13 19.43
C SER A 280 -13.57 -4.06 20.49
N ILE A 281 -14.20 -2.94 20.13
CA ILE A 281 -14.64 -1.92 21.08
C ILE A 281 -15.79 -2.42 21.96
N THR A 282 -16.76 -3.12 21.35
CA THR A 282 -17.93 -3.65 22.07
C THR A 282 -17.54 -4.76 23.06
N ASP A 283 -16.49 -5.52 22.75
CA ASP A 283 -15.86 -6.52 23.60
C ASP A 283 -15.03 -5.90 24.75
N GLY A 284 -14.92 -4.57 24.79
CA GLY A 284 -14.40 -3.81 25.93
C GLY A 284 -12.95 -3.34 25.81
N ALA A 285 -12.32 -3.44 24.64
CA ALA A 285 -11.00 -2.86 24.43
C ALA A 285 -11.00 -1.35 24.72
N ASP A 286 -10.02 -0.87 25.47
CA ASP A 286 -9.94 0.54 25.86
C ASP A 286 -9.54 1.45 24.69
N ILE A 287 -8.65 0.92 23.83
CA ILE A 287 -8.15 1.56 22.62
C ILE A 287 -8.01 0.50 21.53
N VAL A 288 -8.47 0.84 20.32
CA VAL A 288 -8.23 0.06 19.10
C VAL A 288 -7.52 0.94 18.08
N SER A 289 -6.44 0.43 17.47
CA SER A 289 -5.72 1.10 16.36
C SER A 289 -5.75 0.30 15.07
N PHE A 290 -5.80 0.98 13.93
CA PHE A 290 -5.83 0.35 12.62
C PHE A 290 -5.39 1.28 11.46
N SER A 291 -5.12 0.68 10.30
CA SER A 291 -4.71 1.40 9.08
C SER A 291 -5.91 1.87 8.26
N GLY A 292 -5.79 3.03 7.62
CA GLY A 292 -6.81 3.58 6.72
C GLY A 292 -6.77 3.07 5.27
N ASP A 293 -5.65 2.48 4.84
CA ASP A 293 -5.36 2.09 3.45
C ASP A 293 -5.35 0.57 3.23
N LYS A 294 -6.03 -0.16 4.11
CA LYS A 294 -6.22 -1.61 4.02
C LYS A 294 -7.70 -1.92 3.83
N LEU A 295 -8.34 -2.71 4.69
CA LEU A 295 -9.77 -3.01 4.61
C LEU A 295 -10.68 -1.80 4.86
N LEU A 296 -10.15 -0.67 5.36
CA LEU A 296 -10.91 0.58 5.38
C LEU A 296 -11.15 1.13 3.97
N GLY A 297 -10.29 0.79 3.00
CA GLY A 297 -10.46 1.19 1.59
C GLY A 297 -10.13 2.66 1.28
N GLY A 298 -9.39 3.34 2.17
CA GLY A 298 -9.10 4.76 2.07
C GLY A 298 -7.62 5.10 1.89
N PRO A 299 -7.23 6.37 2.09
CA PRO A 299 -5.83 6.77 2.04
C PRO A 299 -5.06 6.31 3.28
N GLN A 300 -3.72 6.33 3.20
CA GLN A 300 -2.86 5.99 4.33
C GLN A 300 -3.19 6.89 5.54
N ALA A 301 -3.50 6.23 6.66
CA ALA A 301 -3.76 6.85 7.94
C ALA A 301 -3.62 5.82 9.07
N GLY A 302 -3.38 6.30 10.29
CA GLY A 302 -3.55 5.54 11.51
C GLY A 302 -4.75 6.10 12.25
N ILE A 303 -5.74 5.28 12.50
CA ILE A 303 -6.95 5.68 13.21
C ILE A 303 -6.90 5.02 14.59
N ILE A 304 -7.20 5.82 15.62
CA ILE A 304 -7.27 5.36 17.00
C ILE A 304 -8.67 5.69 17.51
N VAL A 305 -9.41 4.67 17.94
CA VAL A 305 -10.74 4.81 18.55
C VAL A 305 -10.74 4.19 19.94
N GLY A 306 -11.58 4.69 20.84
CA GLY A 306 -11.66 4.15 22.20
C GLY A 306 -12.33 5.08 23.19
N LYS A 307 -12.00 4.92 24.48
CA LYS A 307 -12.56 5.72 25.57
C LYS A 307 -12.19 7.20 25.44
N LYS A 308 -13.15 8.09 25.66
CA LYS A 308 -13.02 9.54 25.48
C LYS A 308 -11.90 10.14 26.31
N THR A 309 -11.73 9.67 27.55
CA THR A 309 -10.67 10.13 28.46
C THR A 309 -9.28 9.77 27.95
N LEU A 310 -9.12 8.59 27.33
CA LEU A 310 -7.85 8.13 26.76
C LEU A 310 -7.53 8.84 25.45
N ILE A 311 -8.48 8.91 24.53
CA ILE A 311 -8.32 9.66 23.27
C ILE A 311 -8.02 11.14 23.54
N GLY A 312 -8.66 11.72 24.57
CA GLY A 312 -8.36 13.08 25.03
C GLY A 312 -6.90 13.28 25.47
N LYS A 313 -6.27 12.28 26.09
CA LYS A 313 -4.84 12.31 26.43
C LYS A 313 -3.97 12.24 25.17
N LEU A 314 -4.31 11.37 24.22
CA LEU A 314 -3.60 11.26 22.94
C LEU A 314 -3.59 12.59 22.18
N ARG A 315 -4.74 13.28 22.09
CA ARG A 315 -4.84 14.58 21.40
C ARG A 315 -3.96 15.67 21.99
N LYS A 316 -3.74 15.63 23.31
CA LYS A 316 -2.89 16.59 24.03
C LYS A 316 -1.40 16.28 23.88
N SER A 317 -1.04 15.12 23.32
CA SER A 317 0.35 14.76 23.09
C SER A 317 1.03 15.72 22.11
N PRO A 318 2.25 16.21 22.40
CA PRO A 318 3.00 17.06 21.47
C PRO A 318 3.30 16.33 20.15
N LEU A 319 3.36 15.00 20.16
CA LEU A 319 3.56 14.18 18.96
C LEU A 319 2.42 14.31 17.94
N MET A 320 1.23 14.74 18.37
CA MET A 320 0.13 15.00 17.43
C MET A 320 0.49 16.02 16.35
N ARG A 321 1.43 16.93 16.62
CA ARG A 321 1.90 17.89 15.61
C ARG A 321 2.81 17.24 14.57
N VAL A 322 3.60 16.26 14.98
CA VAL A 322 4.53 15.50 14.12
C VAL A 322 3.78 14.47 13.28
N LEU A 323 2.82 13.77 13.91
CA LEU A 323 2.08 12.66 13.30
C LEU A 323 0.80 13.11 12.58
N ARG A 324 0.64 14.41 12.34
CA ARG A 324 -0.60 15.02 11.85
C ARG A 324 -0.86 14.68 10.37
N VAL A 325 -2.07 14.19 10.05
CA VAL A 325 -2.47 13.95 8.64
C VAL A 325 -2.79 15.24 7.88
N GLY A 326 -2.52 15.28 6.57
CA GLY A 326 -2.80 16.43 5.70
C GLY A 326 -4.26 16.55 5.22
N LYS A 327 -4.55 17.59 4.44
CA LYS A 327 -5.89 17.87 3.86
C LYS A 327 -6.37 16.73 2.95
N LEU A 328 -5.47 16.19 2.11
CA LEU A 328 -5.76 15.08 1.20
C LEU A 328 -6.25 13.84 1.95
N THR A 329 -5.47 13.38 2.94
CA THR A 329 -5.81 12.22 3.76
C THR A 329 -7.12 12.44 4.52
N MET A 330 -7.30 13.59 5.19
CA MET A 330 -8.51 13.85 5.96
C MET A 330 -9.76 13.87 5.07
N SER A 331 -9.68 14.52 3.90
CA SER A 331 -10.78 14.57 2.95
C SER A 331 -11.13 13.18 2.40
N GLY A 332 -10.13 12.37 2.08
CA GLY A 332 -10.36 10.99 1.63
C GLY A 332 -11.00 10.13 2.72
N LEU A 333 -10.46 10.17 3.94
CA LEU A 333 -11.01 9.40 5.06
C LEU A 333 -12.46 9.78 5.38
N ILE A 334 -12.82 11.06 5.38
CA ILE A 334 -14.20 11.48 5.65
C ILE A 334 -15.16 10.82 4.65
N ASN A 335 -14.83 10.88 3.36
CA ASN A 335 -15.69 10.31 2.31
C ASN A 335 -15.72 8.78 2.33
N VAL A 336 -14.57 8.13 2.55
CA VAL A 336 -14.48 6.66 2.68
C VAL A 336 -15.28 6.16 3.87
N VAL A 337 -15.09 6.78 5.04
CA VAL A 337 -15.81 6.40 6.25
C VAL A 337 -17.32 6.68 6.08
N SER A 338 -17.72 7.70 5.31
CA SER A 338 -19.15 7.94 5.03
C SER A 338 -19.79 6.82 4.22
N ALA A 339 -19.05 6.15 3.33
CA ALA A 339 -19.56 5.01 2.58
C ALA A 339 -19.93 3.81 3.49
N TYR A 340 -19.43 3.75 4.74
CA TYR A 340 -19.83 2.71 5.71
C TYR A 340 -21.21 2.94 6.36
N LEU A 341 -21.87 4.08 6.08
CA LEU A 341 -23.23 4.34 6.57
C LEU A 341 -24.26 3.41 5.94
N GLU A 342 -24.03 2.97 4.69
CA GLU A 342 -24.91 2.05 3.96
C GLU A 342 -24.07 0.95 3.30
N ASP A 343 -24.47 -0.32 3.46
CA ASP A 343 -23.66 -1.44 2.97
C ASP A 343 -23.62 -1.50 1.42
N SER A 344 -24.67 -1.03 0.74
CA SER A 344 -24.68 -0.85 -0.71
C SER A 344 -23.63 0.17 -1.16
N SER A 345 -23.51 1.31 -0.45
CA SER A 345 -22.50 2.34 -0.73
C SER A 345 -21.09 1.80 -0.51
N LEU A 346 -20.88 1.00 0.54
CA LEU A 346 -19.59 0.36 0.82
C LEU A 346 -19.10 -0.49 -0.36
N VAL A 347 -19.97 -1.35 -0.92
CA VAL A 347 -19.62 -2.20 -2.07
C VAL A 347 -19.46 -1.38 -3.35
N ASN A 348 -20.30 -0.37 -3.58
CA ASN A 348 -20.29 0.38 -4.83
C ASN A 348 -19.18 1.45 -4.90
N ASP A 349 -18.86 2.10 -3.79
CA ASP A 349 -17.96 3.25 -3.77
C ASP A 349 -16.52 2.90 -3.39
N ILE A 350 -16.29 1.77 -2.72
CA ILE A 350 -14.96 1.36 -2.26
C ILE A 350 -14.50 0.15 -3.09
N PRO A 351 -13.53 0.32 -4.01
CA PRO A 351 -13.20 -0.71 -4.99
C PRO A 351 -12.78 -2.06 -4.41
N ILE A 352 -12.14 -2.07 -3.25
CA ILE A 352 -11.72 -3.33 -2.62
C ILE A 352 -12.93 -4.17 -2.22
N PHE A 353 -14.04 -3.55 -1.80
CA PHE A 353 -15.25 -4.29 -1.44
C PHE A 353 -16.03 -4.70 -2.68
N GLU A 354 -16.08 -3.87 -3.73
CA GLU A 354 -16.58 -4.28 -5.05
C GLU A 354 -15.88 -5.55 -5.52
N MET A 355 -14.54 -5.54 -5.56
CA MET A 355 -13.75 -6.70 -5.97
C MET A 355 -14.09 -7.92 -5.11
N LEU A 356 -14.02 -7.80 -3.78
CA LEU A 356 -14.27 -8.92 -2.87
C LEU A 356 -15.70 -9.46 -2.92
N ASN A 357 -16.67 -8.67 -3.41
CA ASN A 357 -18.07 -9.07 -3.54
C ASN A 357 -18.41 -9.75 -4.87
N ARG A 358 -17.47 -9.81 -5.84
CA ARG A 358 -17.74 -10.38 -7.16
C ARG A 358 -18.17 -11.84 -7.07
N SER A 359 -19.23 -12.17 -7.78
CA SER A 359 -19.73 -13.54 -7.88
C SER A 359 -18.85 -14.38 -8.81
N GLN A 360 -18.92 -15.72 -8.69
CA GLN A 360 -18.23 -16.61 -9.62
C GLN A 360 -18.70 -16.41 -11.07
N THR A 361 -19.98 -16.15 -11.28
CA THR A 361 -20.56 -15.85 -12.60
C THR A 361 -19.97 -14.57 -13.18
N GLU A 362 -19.83 -13.53 -12.37
CA GLU A 362 -19.24 -12.26 -12.78
C GLU A 362 -17.76 -12.39 -13.12
N LEU A 363 -16.97 -13.06 -12.27
CA LEU A 363 -15.55 -13.30 -12.55
C LEU A 363 -15.35 -14.11 -13.83
N ARG A 364 -16.19 -15.13 -14.06
CA ARG A 364 -16.16 -15.91 -15.30
C ARG A 364 -16.50 -15.04 -16.50
N SER A 365 -17.55 -14.24 -16.42
CA SER A 365 -17.94 -13.32 -17.49
C SER A 365 -16.84 -12.32 -17.82
N MET A 366 -16.14 -11.77 -16.82
CA MET A 366 -14.99 -10.89 -17.02
C MET A 366 -13.82 -11.62 -17.72
N ALA A 367 -13.57 -12.88 -17.38
CA ALA A 367 -12.53 -13.68 -18.04
C ALA A 367 -12.89 -14.01 -19.50
N GLU A 368 -14.16 -14.31 -19.77
CA GLU A 368 -14.71 -14.52 -21.11
C GLU A 368 -14.60 -13.25 -21.97
N GLU A 369 -14.99 -12.09 -21.42
CA GLU A 369 -14.82 -10.79 -22.09
C GLU A 369 -13.34 -10.51 -22.41
N LEU A 370 -12.43 -10.76 -21.45
CA LEU A 370 -11.01 -10.55 -21.66
C LEU A 370 -10.44 -11.49 -22.74
N GLN A 371 -10.83 -12.77 -22.74
CA GLN A 371 -10.45 -13.75 -23.76
C GLN A 371 -10.96 -13.36 -25.16
N GLU A 372 -12.21 -12.89 -25.25
CA GLU A 372 -12.79 -12.42 -26.51
C GLU A 372 -12.02 -11.22 -27.06
N LYS A 373 -11.71 -10.23 -26.22
CA LYS A 373 -10.90 -9.07 -26.64
C LYS A 373 -9.51 -9.46 -27.14
N PHE A 374 -8.85 -10.44 -26.50
CA PHE A 374 -7.60 -10.99 -27.02
C PHE A 374 -7.78 -11.66 -28.38
N SER A 375 -8.83 -12.45 -28.54
CA SER A 375 -9.13 -13.15 -29.81
C SER A 375 -9.35 -12.15 -30.95
N ASN A 376 -10.04 -11.03 -30.69
CA ASN A 376 -10.24 -9.93 -31.63
C ASN A 376 -8.92 -9.25 -32.08
N LYS A 377 -7.82 -9.46 -31.34
CA LYS A 377 -6.46 -9.03 -31.71
C LYS A 377 -5.59 -10.15 -32.26
N ASN A 378 -6.18 -11.30 -32.59
CA ASN A 378 -5.50 -12.54 -32.99
C ASN A 378 -4.50 -13.07 -31.95
N ILE A 379 -4.79 -12.85 -30.66
CA ILE A 379 -3.99 -13.35 -29.54
C ILE A 379 -4.71 -14.57 -28.96
N VAL A 380 -4.03 -15.72 -28.95
CA VAL A 380 -4.58 -16.95 -28.39
C VAL A 380 -4.46 -16.90 -26.86
N ALA A 381 -5.59 -17.07 -26.18
CA ALA A 381 -5.66 -17.08 -24.73
C ALA A 381 -6.66 -18.12 -24.21
N GLU A 382 -6.42 -18.64 -23.01
CA GLU A 382 -7.23 -19.68 -22.37
C GLU A 382 -7.67 -19.22 -20.98
N ILE A 383 -8.94 -19.43 -20.65
CA ILE A 383 -9.45 -19.20 -19.29
C ILE A 383 -9.12 -20.41 -18.43
N ILE A 384 -8.48 -20.16 -17.29
CA ILE A 384 -8.13 -21.19 -16.31
C ILE A 384 -8.66 -20.83 -14.91
N PRO A 385 -8.97 -21.81 -14.06
CA PRO A 385 -9.21 -21.56 -12.64
C PRO A 385 -7.99 -20.91 -11.98
N SER A 386 -8.24 -19.99 -11.05
CA SER A 386 -7.22 -19.29 -10.28
C SER A 386 -7.63 -19.15 -8.81
N LYS A 387 -6.64 -18.84 -7.97
CA LYS A 387 -6.82 -18.57 -6.54
C LYS A 387 -6.32 -17.16 -6.26
N ALA A 388 -7.26 -16.24 -6.14
CA ALA A 388 -6.99 -14.86 -5.77
C ALA A 388 -6.87 -14.71 -4.25
N ARG A 389 -6.35 -13.57 -3.80
CA ARG A 389 -6.09 -13.28 -2.39
C ARG A 389 -6.51 -11.85 -2.04
N VAL A 390 -6.98 -11.66 -0.81
CA VAL A 390 -7.25 -10.31 -0.31
C VAL A 390 -5.97 -9.49 -0.29
N GLY A 391 -4.83 -10.07 0.11
CA GLY A 391 -3.51 -9.44 0.04
C GLY A 391 -2.77 -9.38 1.36
N GLY A 392 -1.51 -8.94 1.30
CA GLY A 392 -0.62 -8.91 2.46
C GLY A 392 -1.03 -7.82 3.46
N GLY A 393 -1.31 -8.20 4.70
CA GLY A 393 -1.56 -7.26 5.80
C GLY A 393 -3.00 -7.17 6.29
N THR A 394 -3.91 -8.03 5.83
CA THR A 394 -5.27 -8.23 6.37
C THR A 394 -5.55 -9.72 6.67
N LEU A 395 -5.94 -10.51 5.67
CA LEU A 395 -6.30 -11.93 5.77
C LEU A 395 -5.35 -12.79 4.91
N PRO A 396 -4.22 -13.27 5.46
CA PRO A 396 -3.20 -13.99 4.68
C PRO A 396 -3.66 -15.36 4.19
N GLY A 397 -4.55 -16.03 4.93
CA GLY A 397 -5.05 -17.38 4.62
C GLY A 397 -6.32 -17.42 3.76
N LEU A 398 -6.96 -16.27 3.50
CA LEU A 398 -8.21 -16.25 2.72
C LEU A 398 -7.90 -16.31 1.21
N GLU A 399 -8.18 -17.45 0.62
CA GLU A 399 -8.18 -17.65 -0.83
C GLU A 399 -9.59 -17.47 -1.40
N ILE A 400 -9.66 -16.81 -2.55
CA ILE A 400 -10.90 -16.55 -3.29
C ILE A 400 -10.79 -17.31 -4.62
N ASP A 401 -11.77 -18.16 -4.90
CA ASP A 401 -11.90 -18.79 -6.22
C ASP A 401 -12.06 -17.71 -7.29
N SER A 402 -11.23 -17.75 -8.32
CA SER A 402 -11.23 -16.77 -9.41
C SER A 402 -10.96 -17.45 -10.75
N PHE A 403 -10.91 -16.65 -11.81
CA PHE A 403 -10.50 -17.06 -13.14
C PHE A 403 -9.34 -16.18 -13.61
N ALA A 404 -8.39 -16.79 -14.30
CA ALA A 404 -7.31 -16.08 -14.97
C ALA A 404 -7.29 -16.38 -16.46
N VAL A 405 -6.88 -15.40 -17.24
CA VAL A 405 -6.66 -15.55 -18.68
C VAL A 405 -5.18 -15.78 -18.94
N LYS A 406 -4.84 -16.99 -19.38
CA LYS A 406 -3.48 -17.44 -19.73
C LYS A 406 -3.19 -17.07 -21.18
N LEU A 407 -2.08 -16.36 -21.42
CA LEU A 407 -1.59 -16.19 -22.79
C LEU A 407 -0.95 -17.48 -23.29
N VAL A 408 -1.33 -17.90 -24.50
CA VAL A 408 -0.77 -19.07 -25.17
C VAL A 408 0.25 -18.60 -26.21
N SER A 409 1.47 -19.13 -26.15
CA SER A 409 2.47 -18.86 -27.17
C SER A 409 2.08 -19.54 -28.49
N SER A 410 2.16 -18.80 -29.59
CA SER A 410 2.01 -19.36 -30.94
C SER A 410 3.30 -20.01 -31.46
N GLY A 411 4.43 -19.90 -30.73
CA GLY A 411 5.74 -20.38 -31.13
C GLY A 411 6.38 -21.38 -30.16
N LYS A 412 7.54 -21.93 -30.53
CA LYS A 412 8.32 -22.87 -29.69
C LYS A 412 9.27 -22.18 -28.69
N GLU A 413 9.10 -20.88 -28.45
CA GLU A 413 10.02 -20.09 -27.63
C GLU A 413 9.85 -20.41 -26.14
N ARG A 414 10.87 -21.03 -25.52
CA ARG A 414 10.82 -21.49 -24.12
C ARG A 414 10.65 -20.36 -23.09
N ASN A 415 11.11 -19.15 -23.40
CA ASN A 415 11.11 -17.99 -22.47
C ASN A 415 10.06 -16.93 -22.82
N PHE A 416 9.07 -17.29 -23.65
CA PHE A 416 8.04 -16.36 -24.13
C PHE A 416 7.37 -15.60 -22.96
N ALA A 417 6.83 -16.31 -21.96
CA ALA A 417 6.11 -15.67 -20.86
C ALA A 417 6.97 -14.69 -20.05
N GLU A 418 8.24 -15.04 -19.75
CA GLU A 418 9.15 -14.18 -19.00
C GLU A 418 9.52 -12.92 -19.82
N LYS A 419 9.76 -13.07 -21.13
CA LYS A 419 10.07 -11.97 -22.04
C LYS A 419 8.91 -10.98 -22.12
N ILE A 420 7.70 -11.48 -22.36
CA ILE A 420 6.49 -10.65 -22.42
C ILE A 420 6.23 -9.99 -21.07
N PHE A 421 6.36 -10.71 -19.96
CA PHE A 421 6.21 -10.16 -18.61
C PHE A 421 7.14 -8.96 -18.39
N LYS A 422 8.44 -9.08 -18.70
CA LYS A 422 9.40 -7.97 -18.56
C LYS A 422 9.05 -6.78 -19.44
N LYS A 423 8.58 -7.00 -20.67
CA LYS A 423 8.15 -5.92 -21.56
C LYS A 423 6.88 -5.22 -21.07
N LEU A 424 5.94 -5.95 -20.49
CA LEU A 424 4.75 -5.37 -19.87
C LEU A 424 5.10 -4.48 -18.68
N LEU A 425 6.11 -4.84 -17.89
CA LEU A 425 6.61 -3.99 -16.79
C LEU A 425 7.29 -2.71 -17.29
N ASN A 426 7.94 -2.76 -18.45
CA ASN A 426 8.63 -1.62 -19.05
C ASN A 426 7.71 -0.72 -19.89
N ASN A 427 6.40 -0.98 -19.91
CA ASN A 427 5.44 -0.14 -20.63
C ASN A 427 5.20 1.20 -19.91
N ASN A 428 4.73 2.22 -20.63
CA ASN A 428 4.33 3.51 -20.04
C ASN A 428 3.19 3.37 -19.03
N ARG A 429 2.28 2.43 -19.24
CA ARG A 429 1.31 1.98 -18.24
C ARG A 429 1.57 0.49 -17.97
N PRO A 430 2.41 0.15 -16.97
CA PRO A 430 2.78 -1.23 -16.73
C PRO A 430 1.58 -2.14 -16.46
N VAL A 431 1.67 -3.39 -16.90
CA VAL A 431 0.71 -4.45 -16.57
C VAL A 431 1.42 -5.49 -15.71
N LEU A 432 0.92 -5.72 -14.51
CA LEU A 432 1.43 -6.77 -13.63
C LEU A 432 0.48 -7.97 -13.63
N GLY A 433 0.85 -9.01 -14.37
CA GLY A 433 0.20 -10.34 -14.33
C GLY A 433 0.92 -11.30 -13.39
N ILE A 434 0.60 -12.59 -13.51
CA ILE A 434 1.23 -13.68 -12.75
C ILE A 434 2.15 -14.46 -13.68
N LEU A 435 3.45 -14.51 -13.37
CA LEU A 435 4.40 -15.41 -14.02
C LEU A 435 4.55 -16.67 -13.16
N ARG A 436 4.02 -17.81 -13.62
CA ARG A 436 4.04 -19.07 -12.88
C ARG A 436 4.26 -20.25 -13.83
N GLU A 437 5.27 -21.08 -13.52
CA GLU A 437 5.57 -22.31 -14.28
C GLU A 437 5.71 -22.07 -15.79
N GLY A 438 6.34 -20.96 -16.19
CA GLY A 438 6.51 -20.59 -17.60
C GLY A 438 5.26 -20.05 -18.28
N ASN A 439 4.16 -19.82 -17.54
CA ASN A 439 2.92 -19.22 -18.05
C ASN A 439 2.77 -17.77 -17.57
N LEU A 440 2.18 -16.93 -18.41
CA LEU A 440 1.77 -15.57 -18.07
C LEU A 440 0.24 -15.52 -17.97
N LEU A 441 -0.26 -15.17 -16.79
CA LEU A 441 -1.68 -15.17 -16.44
C LEU A 441 -2.13 -13.76 -16.07
N PHE A 442 -3.39 -13.45 -16.35
CA PHE A 442 -4.07 -12.23 -15.89
C PHE A 442 -5.31 -12.62 -15.10
N ASP A 443 -5.23 -12.54 -13.77
CA ASP A 443 -6.36 -12.85 -12.89
C ASP A 443 -7.34 -11.67 -12.83
N VAL A 444 -8.62 -11.96 -13.04
CA VAL A 444 -9.67 -10.93 -13.17
C VAL A 444 -10.16 -10.40 -11.83
N GLN A 445 -9.82 -11.03 -10.69
CA GLN A 445 -10.28 -10.61 -9.36
C GLN A 445 -9.83 -9.20 -8.98
N SER A 446 -8.59 -8.83 -9.34
CA SER A 446 -8.00 -7.52 -9.02
C SER A 446 -8.10 -6.51 -10.17
N LEU A 447 -8.65 -6.91 -11.32
CA LEU A 447 -8.79 -6.04 -12.48
C LEU A 447 -10.01 -5.14 -12.36
N PHE A 448 -9.86 -3.89 -12.78
CA PHE A 448 -10.98 -3.01 -13.07
C PHE A 448 -11.57 -3.38 -14.43
N LYS A 449 -12.91 -3.34 -14.56
CA LYS A 449 -13.58 -3.64 -15.84
C LYS A 449 -13.15 -2.67 -16.94
N GLU A 450 -12.90 -1.42 -16.57
CA GLU A 450 -12.45 -0.36 -17.47
C GLU A 450 -11.03 -0.60 -18.00
N ASP A 451 -10.22 -1.39 -17.29
CA ASP A 451 -8.83 -1.69 -17.67
C ASP A 451 -8.71 -2.85 -18.67
N LEU A 452 -9.77 -3.64 -18.89
CA LEU A 452 -9.72 -4.83 -19.76
C LEU A 452 -9.28 -4.48 -21.19
N THR A 453 -9.88 -3.44 -21.77
CA THR A 453 -9.56 -3.01 -23.14
C THR A 453 -8.11 -2.51 -23.22
N GLN A 454 -7.67 -1.71 -22.25
CA GLN A 454 -6.32 -1.16 -22.27
C GLN A 454 -5.24 -2.23 -22.04
N LEU A 455 -5.51 -3.22 -21.17
CA LEU A 455 -4.64 -4.37 -20.97
C LEU A 455 -4.39 -5.07 -22.31
N VAL A 456 -5.45 -5.36 -23.06
CA VAL A 456 -5.35 -6.06 -24.35
C VAL A 456 -4.58 -5.25 -25.39
N GLU A 457 -4.79 -3.93 -25.48
CA GLU A 457 -4.01 -3.07 -26.39
C GLU A 457 -2.52 -3.06 -26.05
N ILE A 458 -2.18 -3.01 -24.75
CA ILE A 458 -0.79 -3.04 -24.28
C ILE A 458 -0.14 -4.38 -24.64
N VAL A 459 -0.81 -5.50 -24.34
CA VAL A 459 -0.30 -6.84 -24.66
C VAL A 459 -0.15 -7.01 -26.18
N SER A 460 -1.12 -6.57 -26.98
CA SER A 460 -1.04 -6.63 -28.45
C SER A 460 0.15 -5.84 -28.99
N THR A 461 0.39 -4.64 -28.45
CA THR A 461 1.53 -3.81 -28.83
C THR A 461 2.85 -4.50 -28.50
N VAL A 462 2.98 -5.03 -27.28
CA VAL A 462 4.18 -5.75 -26.83
C VAL A 462 4.47 -6.95 -27.72
N LEU A 463 3.46 -7.77 -28.05
CA LEU A 463 3.62 -8.95 -28.91
C LEU A 463 4.04 -8.58 -30.35
N LYS A 464 3.50 -7.51 -30.93
CA LYS A 464 3.89 -7.04 -32.27
C LYS A 464 5.35 -6.57 -32.33
N THR A 465 5.80 -5.87 -31.29
CA THR A 465 7.21 -5.46 -31.19
C THR A 465 8.16 -6.63 -30.96
N ASP A 466 7.66 -7.79 -30.52
CA ASP A 466 8.46 -9.02 -30.43
C ASP A 466 8.55 -9.78 -31.76
N SER A 467 7.50 -9.79 -32.57
CA SER A 467 7.53 -10.45 -33.89
C SER A 467 8.44 -9.77 -34.92
N THR A 468 8.96 -8.59 -34.60
CA THR A 468 9.79 -7.75 -35.49
C THR A 468 11.27 -7.70 -35.08
N SER A 469 11.66 -8.44 -34.04
CA SER A 469 13.03 -8.64 -33.54
C SER A 469 13.43 -10.10 -33.64
#